data_AF-A0A708GGK8-F1
#
_entry.id   AF-A0A708GGK8-F1
#
_cell.length_a   1.000
_cell.length_b   1.000
_cell.length_c   1.000
_cell.angle_alpha   90.00
_cell.angle_beta   90.00
_cell.angle_gamma   90.00
#
_symmetry.space_group_name_H-M   'P 1'
#
loop_
_entity.id
_entity.type
_entity.pdbx_description
1 polymer ?
#
loop_
_entity_poly.entity_id
_entity_poly.type
_entity_poly.pdbx_seq_one_letter_code
_entity_poly.pdbx_strand_id
1 'polypeptide(L)'
;VLPESAARKALRMPKAIVQSATRESEIVPSVLATSIVQDKAKKVLALRVDPESPESFMLRPKRRRWVNERYTRWVKSQPCTCCGKQADDPHHLIGYGQGGMGTKAHDLFVLPLCRTHHNELHADTVAFEEKYGSQLELIFRFIDRALAIGVLA
;
A
#
# COMPACT_ATOMS: atom_id res chain seq x y z
N VAL A 1 12.69 -14.76 -17.97
CA VAL A 1 11.58 -15.67 -17.57
C VAL A 1 12.09 -16.60 -16.49
N LEU A 2 11.38 -16.77 -15.37
CA LEU A 2 11.80 -17.67 -14.28
C LEU A 2 11.79 -19.12 -14.78
N PRO A 3 12.91 -19.88 -14.70
CA PRO A 3 12.92 -21.28 -15.11
C PRO A 3 12.03 -22.16 -14.20
N GLU A 4 11.36 -23.15 -14.76
CA GLU A 4 10.48 -24.09 -14.03
C GLU A 4 11.20 -24.81 -12.88
N SER A 5 12.47 -25.15 -13.06
CA SER A 5 13.31 -25.73 -12.01
C SER A 5 13.53 -24.79 -10.82
N ALA A 6 13.72 -23.49 -11.10
CA ALA A 6 13.87 -22.46 -10.08
C ALA A 6 12.53 -22.20 -9.36
N ALA A 7 11.41 -22.17 -10.11
CA ALA A 7 10.07 -22.02 -9.55
C ALA A 7 9.71 -23.19 -8.60
N ARG A 8 10.01 -24.43 -9.01
CA ARG A 8 9.82 -25.62 -8.16
C ARG A 8 10.66 -25.56 -6.88
N LYS A 9 11.92 -25.15 -6.98
CA LYS A 9 12.78 -24.96 -5.80
C LYS A 9 12.20 -23.92 -4.85
N ALA A 10 11.73 -22.78 -5.37
CA ALA A 10 11.10 -21.73 -4.59
C ALA A 10 9.82 -22.20 -3.88
N LEU A 11 9.02 -23.04 -4.53
CA LEU A 11 7.79 -23.62 -3.98
C LEU A 11 8.00 -24.89 -3.15
N ARG A 12 9.25 -25.35 -2.99
CA ARG A 12 9.59 -26.65 -2.37
C ARG A 12 8.88 -27.85 -3.04
N MET A 13 8.63 -27.75 -4.35
CA MET A 13 8.06 -28.83 -5.15
C MET A 13 9.15 -29.82 -5.59
N PRO A 14 8.81 -31.11 -5.80
CA PRO A 14 9.73 -32.09 -6.35
C PRO A 14 10.28 -31.67 -7.72
N LYS A 15 11.54 -32.02 -7.99
CA LYS A 15 12.17 -31.78 -9.29
C LYS A 15 11.35 -32.48 -10.38
N ALA A 16 11.07 -31.79 -11.48
CA ALA A 16 10.40 -32.42 -12.62
C ALA A 16 11.30 -33.52 -13.18
N ILE A 17 10.82 -34.75 -13.16
CA ILE A 17 11.46 -35.88 -13.84
C ILE A 17 10.72 -36.03 -15.17
N VAL A 18 11.41 -35.73 -16.27
CA VAL A 18 10.88 -35.97 -17.62
C VAL A 18 11.36 -37.36 -18.03
N GLN A 19 10.46 -38.34 -18.02
CA GLN A 19 10.73 -39.69 -18.52
C GLN A 19 10.57 -39.67 -20.05
N SER A 20 11.47 -40.34 -20.77
CA SER A 20 11.46 -40.41 -22.24
C SER A 20 10.37 -41.32 -22.80
N ALA A 21 9.86 -42.26 -22.00
CA ALA A 21 8.73 -43.11 -22.30
C ALA A 21 7.91 -43.36 -21.03
N THR A 22 6.61 -43.13 -21.09
CA THR A 22 5.64 -43.38 -20.01
C THR A 22 4.39 -44.01 -20.59
N ARG A 23 3.77 -44.94 -19.86
CA ARG A 23 2.45 -45.43 -20.25
C ARG A 23 1.46 -44.29 -20.11
N GLU A 24 0.54 -44.12 -21.07
CA GLU A 24 -0.41 -42.99 -21.05
C GLU A 24 -1.22 -42.91 -19.74
N SER A 25 -1.54 -44.06 -19.13
CA SER A 25 -2.24 -44.15 -17.84
C SER A 25 -1.44 -43.61 -16.64
N GLU A 26 -0.13 -43.40 -16.78
CA GLU A 26 0.76 -42.89 -15.72
C GLU A 26 0.94 -41.37 -15.79
N ILE A 27 0.35 -40.70 -16.79
CA ILE A 27 0.39 -39.24 -16.92
C ILE A 27 -0.50 -38.64 -15.84
N VAL A 28 0.12 -38.04 -14.83
CA VAL A 28 -0.58 -37.25 -13.81
C VAL A 28 -0.53 -35.77 -14.23
N PRO A 29 -1.67 -35.14 -14.58
CA PRO A 29 -1.71 -33.71 -14.87
C PRO A 29 -1.24 -32.90 -13.66
N SER A 30 -0.32 -31.97 -13.86
CA SER A 30 0.12 -31.04 -12.82
C SER A 30 0.28 -29.62 -13.35
N VAL A 31 0.04 -28.65 -12.49
CA VAL A 31 0.18 -27.23 -12.83
C VAL A 31 1.66 -26.86 -12.84
N LEU A 32 2.09 -26.06 -13.82
CA LEU A 32 3.45 -25.52 -13.89
C LEU A 32 3.75 -24.69 -12.63
N ALA A 33 4.92 -24.93 -12.03
CA ALA A 33 5.38 -24.20 -10.87
C ALA A 33 5.57 -22.71 -11.19
N THR A 34 5.97 -22.36 -12.41
CA THR A 34 6.01 -20.97 -12.88
C THR A 34 4.65 -20.29 -12.79
N SER A 35 3.57 -20.98 -13.17
CA SER A 35 2.20 -20.45 -13.06
C SER A 35 1.81 -20.22 -11.60
N ILE A 36 2.12 -21.17 -10.71
CA ILE A 36 1.84 -21.04 -9.27
C ILE A 36 2.66 -19.89 -8.65
N VAL A 37 3.93 -19.73 -9.04
CA VAL A 37 4.76 -18.60 -8.60
C VAL A 37 4.19 -17.29 -9.14
N GLN A 38 3.74 -17.24 -10.39
CA GLN A 38 3.13 -16.05 -11.00
C GLN A 38 1.82 -15.67 -10.32
N ASP A 39 0.95 -16.64 -9.98
CA ASP A 39 -0.29 -16.38 -9.26
C ASP A 39 -0.03 -15.92 -7.82
N LYS A 40 0.96 -16.48 -7.14
CA LYS A 40 1.38 -15.98 -5.81
C LYS A 40 2.08 -14.62 -5.87
N ALA A 41 2.74 -14.31 -6.98
CA ALA A 41 3.41 -13.03 -7.23
C ALA A 41 2.42 -11.95 -7.67
N LYS A 42 1.28 -12.32 -8.28
CA LYS A 42 0.07 -11.50 -8.39
C LYS A 42 -0.56 -11.32 -7.01
N LYS A 43 0.19 -10.73 -6.07
CA LYS A 43 -0.43 -9.96 -5.00
C LYS A 43 -1.05 -8.75 -5.67
N VAL A 44 -2.29 -8.95 -6.08
CA VAL A 44 -3.24 -7.88 -6.35
C VAL A 44 -3.43 -7.18 -5.01
N LEU A 45 -3.47 -5.85 -4.99
CA LEU A 45 -3.92 -5.06 -3.86
C LEU A 45 -5.27 -5.63 -3.45
N ALA A 46 -5.30 -6.48 -2.42
CA ALA A 46 -6.49 -7.20 -2.00
C ALA A 46 -7.37 -6.24 -1.18
N LEU A 47 -7.79 -5.15 -1.82
CA LEU A 47 -8.75 -4.22 -1.28
C LEU A 47 -10.08 -4.97 -1.21
N ARG A 48 -10.50 -5.32 0.01
CA ARG A 48 -11.83 -5.88 0.22
C ARG A 48 -12.85 -4.78 0.00
N VAL A 49 -13.62 -4.90 -1.06
CA VAL A 49 -14.77 -4.05 -1.34
C VAL A 49 -16.01 -4.86 -1.00
N ASP A 50 -16.77 -4.38 -0.02
CA ASP A 50 -18.08 -4.90 0.31
C ASP A 50 -19.12 -4.05 -0.44
N PRO A 51 -19.73 -4.55 -1.54
CA PRO A 51 -20.70 -3.79 -2.30
C PRO A 51 -21.98 -3.50 -1.52
N GLU A 52 -22.25 -4.21 -0.42
CA GLU A 52 -23.46 -4.09 0.39
C GLU A 52 -23.13 -3.65 1.83
N SER A 53 -22.06 -2.86 2.01
CA SER A 53 -21.70 -2.32 3.33
C SER A 53 -22.90 -1.59 3.95
N PRO A 54 -23.36 -1.95 5.16
CA PRO A 54 -24.55 -1.38 5.79
C PRO A 54 -24.53 0.14 5.88
N GLU A 55 -23.35 0.73 6.10
CA GLU A 55 -23.15 2.17 6.16
C GLU A 55 -23.50 2.88 4.84
N SER A 56 -23.40 2.21 3.69
CA SER A 56 -23.76 2.79 2.39
C SER A 56 -25.26 3.09 2.24
N PHE A 57 -26.11 2.43 3.03
CA PHE A 57 -27.56 2.62 3.02
C PHE A 57 -28.04 3.66 4.08
N MET A 58 -27.13 4.24 4.86
CA MET A 58 -27.48 5.19 5.93
C MET A 58 -27.46 6.64 5.42
N LEU A 59 -28.43 7.47 5.84
CA LEU A 59 -28.43 8.92 5.55
C LEU A 59 -27.19 9.63 6.10
N ARG A 60 -26.67 9.18 7.25
CA ARG A 60 -25.48 9.70 7.91
C ARG A 60 -24.60 8.55 8.39
N PRO A 61 -23.73 7.99 7.53
CA PRO A 61 -22.87 6.88 7.91
C PRO A 61 -21.86 7.30 8.99
N LYS A 62 -21.60 6.39 9.93
CA LYS A 62 -20.50 6.57 10.87
C LYS A 62 -19.18 6.41 10.13
N ARG A 63 -18.37 7.46 10.10
CA ARG A 63 -17.04 7.41 9.50
C ARG A 63 -16.11 6.48 10.31
N ARG A 64 -15.73 5.34 9.72
CA ARG A 64 -14.75 4.42 10.30
C ARG A 64 -13.36 4.72 9.75
N ARG A 65 -12.42 5.08 10.63
CA ARG A 65 -11.03 5.32 10.22
C ARG A 65 -10.38 3.99 9.80
N TRP A 66 -9.96 3.89 8.54
CA TRP A 66 -8.98 2.91 8.10
C TRP A 66 -7.62 3.17 8.75
N VAL A 67 -7.08 2.16 9.44
CA VAL A 67 -5.82 2.21 10.19
C VAL A 67 -4.88 1.14 9.63
N ASN A 68 -3.62 1.52 9.41
CA ASN A 68 -2.55 0.63 8.95
C ASN A 68 -1.21 1.10 9.53
N GLU A 69 -0.84 0.49 10.65
CA GLU A 69 0.40 0.82 11.36
C GLU A 69 1.66 0.48 10.55
N ARG A 70 1.59 -0.53 9.69
CA ARG A 70 2.73 -0.87 8.81
C ARG A 70 2.97 0.22 7.79
N TYR A 71 1.90 0.73 7.19
CA TYR A 71 1.98 1.85 6.25
C TYR A 71 2.50 3.10 6.95
N THR A 72 1.92 3.53 8.07
CA THR A 72 2.38 4.73 8.78
C THR A 72 3.83 4.62 9.28
N ARG A 73 4.28 3.44 9.72
CA ARG A 73 5.70 3.19 10.04
C ARG A 73 6.60 3.33 8.81
N TRP A 74 6.17 2.84 7.65
CA TRP A 74 6.90 3.04 6.40
C TRP A 74 6.93 4.52 5.98
N VAL A 75 5.83 5.26 6.15
CA VAL A 75 5.80 6.71 5.88
C VAL A 75 6.84 7.44 6.74
N LYS A 76 6.95 7.11 8.03
CA LYS A 76 7.98 7.67 8.92
C LYS A 76 9.41 7.43 8.43
N SER A 77 9.68 6.38 7.65
CA SER A 77 11.01 6.13 7.09
C SER A 77 11.30 6.89 5.80
N GLN A 78 10.30 7.57 5.22
CA GLN A 78 10.47 8.31 3.97
C GLN A 78 11.08 9.69 4.19
N PRO A 79 11.71 10.29 3.16
CA PRO A 79 12.14 11.68 3.21
C PRO A 79 10.93 12.62 3.29
N CYS A 80 11.13 13.75 3.95
CA CYS A 80 10.20 14.86 4.07
C CYS A 80 9.81 15.39 2.68
N THR A 81 8.52 15.54 2.42
CA THR A 81 8.02 16.04 1.12
C THR A 81 8.46 17.47 0.82
N CYS A 82 8.73 18.30 1.83
CA CYS A 82 9.13 19.70 1.65
C CYS A 82 10.63 19.87 1.38
N CYS A 83 11.49 19.11 2.06
CA CYS A 83 12.93 19.38 2.08
C CYS A 83 13.84 18.16 1.91
N GLY A 84 13.29 16.96 1.73
CA GLY A 84 14.05 15.74 1.49
C GLY A 84 14.78 15.16 2.71
N LYS A 85 14.86 15.89 3.84
CA LYS A 85 15.44 15.36 5.11
C LYS A 85 14.59 14.22 5.66
N GLN A 86 15.15 13.37 6.52
CA GLN A 86 14.41 12.29 7.17
C GLN A 86 13.15 12.81 7.87
N ALA A 87 12.00 12.17 7.60
CA ALA A 87 10.77 12.46 8.32
C ALA A 87 10.85 12.01 9.78
N ASP A 88 10.11 12.69 10.65
CA ASP A 88 10.06 12.35 12.07
C ASP A 88 8.77 11.59 12.41
N ASP A 89 7.63 12.11 11.97
CA ASP A 89 6.34 11.45 12.16
C ASP A 89 5.40 11.60 10.95
N PRO A 90 4.50 10.62 10.71
CA PRO A 90 3.50 10.72 9.64
C PRO A 90 2.49 11.80 10.01
N HIS A 91 2.39 12.82 9.17
CA HIS A 91 1.42 13.89 9.32
C HIS A 91 0.10 13.52 8.66
N HIS A 92 -0.98 13.39 9.44
CA HIS A 92 -2.33 13.15 8.92
C HIS A 92 -2.94 14.43 8.37
N LEU A 93 -3.61 14.34 7.21
CA LEU A 93 -4.37 15.44 6.62
C LEU A 93 -5.27 16.16 7.65
N ILE A 94 -5.14 17.49 7.74
CA ILE A 94 -5.98 18.33 8.61
C ILE A 94 -6.68 19.43 7.80
N GLY A 95 -7.84 19.90 8.29
CA GLY A 95 -8.55 21.04 7.70
C GLY A 95 -9.52 20.72 6.56
N TYR A 96 -9.59 19.47 6.10
CA TYR A 96 -10.39 19.08 4.92
C TYR A 96 -11.62 18.21 5.23
N GLY A 97 -11.96 17.98 6.51
CA GLY A 97 -13.13 17.19 6.91
C GLY A 97 -12.92 15.67 6.94
N GLN A 98 -11.70 15.18 6.71
CA GLN A 98 -11.33 13.76 6.84
C GLN A 98 -11.00 13.39 8.29
N GLY A 99 -11.47 14.17 9.27
CA GLY A 99 -11.34 13.95 10.69
C GLY A 99 -12.29 14.87 11.45
N GLY A 100 -12.57 14.54 12.71
CA GLY A 100 -13.19 15.42 13.70
C GLY A 100 -12.21 15.81 14.80
N MET A 101 -12.68 16.60 15.77
CA MET A 101 -11.91 17.04 16.93
C MET A 101 -11.27 15.86 17.67
N GLY A 102 -9.95 15.91 17.87
CA GLY A 102 -9.20 14.85 18.56
C GLY A 102 -9.07 13.53 17.78
N THR A 103 -9.49 13.49 16.51
CA THR A 103 -9.39 12.29 15.67
C THR A 103 -8.45 12.51 14.48
N LYS A 104 -7.98 11.41 13.89
CA LYS A 104 -7.05 11.41 12.77
C LYS A 104 -7.75 11.01 11.47
N ALA A 105 -7.19 11.45 10.35
CA ALA A 105 -7.58 10.97 9.04
C ALA A 105 -7.27 9.48 8.83
N HIS A 106 -7.72 8.93 7.70
CA HIS A 106 -7.30 7.58 7.31
C HIS A 106 -5.78 7.51 7.24
N ASP A 107 -5.20 6.38 7.60
CA ASP A 107 -3.76 6.20 7.54
C ASP A 107 -3.22 6.29 6.12
N LEU A 108 -4.07 6.17 5.10
CA LEU A 108 -3.71 6.44 3.71
C LEU A 108 -3.44 7.94 3.46
N PHE A 109 -4.08 8.84 4.20
CA PHE A 109 -3.99 10.29 4.05
C PHE A 109 -2.96 10.88 5.01
N VAL A 110 -1.74 10.36 4.91
CA VAL A 110 -0.58 10.87 5.64
C VAL A 110 0.52 11.28 4.68
N LEU A 111 1.30 12.29 5.03
CA LEU A 111 2.53 12.65 4.34
C LEU A 111 3.75 12.62 5.28
N PRO A 112 4.94 12.26 4.79
CA PRO A 112 6.16 12.29 5.60
C PRO A 112 6.64 13.73 5.75
N LEU A 113 6.73 14.21 6.98
CA LEU A 113 7.31 15.52 7.31
C LEU A 113 8.42 15.38 8.35
N CYS A 114 9.47 16.18 8.23
CA CYS A 114 10.41 16.35 9.34
C CYS A 114 9.77 17.23 10.42
N ARG A 115 10.28 17.15 11.67
CA ARG A 115 9.76 17.89 12.83
C ARG A 115 9.51 19.38 12.54
N THR A 116 10.43 20.05 11.84
CA THR A 116 10.32 21.48 11.51
C THR A 116 9.11 21.77 10.63
N HIS A 117 8.98 21.06 9.50
CA HIS A 117 7.85 21.27 8.58
C HIS A 117 6.52 20.78 9.18
N HIS A 118 6.58 19.74 10.03
CA HIS A 118 5.40 19.28 10.75
C HIS A 118 4.85 20.36 11.70
N ASN A 119 5.74 21.00 12.45
CA ASN A 119 5.39 22.12 13.33
C ASN A 119 4.96 23.36 12.52
N GLU A 120 5.62 23.66 11.40
CA GLU A 120 5.26 24.78 10.50
C GLU A 120 3.82 24.61 9.98
N LEU A 121 3.46 23.41 9.52
CA LEU A 121 2.10 23.10 9.07
C LEU A 121 1.08 23.25 10.20
N HIS A 122 1.37 22.71 11.40
CA HIS A 122 0.47 22.85 12.55
C HIS A 122 0.35 24.28 13.09
N ALA A 123 1.34 25.13 12.84
CA ALA A 123 1.31 26.53 13.25
C ALA A 123 0.45 27.37 12.31
N ASP A 124 0.59 27.19 11.00
CA ASP A 124 -0.20 27.89 9.99
C ASP A 124 -0.33 27.03 8.72
N THR A 125 -1.49 26.41 8.55
CA THR A 125 -1.77 25.55 7.39
C THR A 125 -1.80 26.34 6.10
N VAL A 126 -2.28 27.60 6.12
CA VAL A 126 -2.44 28.41 4.90
C VAL A 126 -1.06 28.83 4.40
N ALA A 127 -0.24 29.41 5.27
CA ALA A 127 1.11 29.81 4.90
C ALA A 127 1.98 28.61 4.47
N PHE A 128 1.80 27.46 5.12
CA PHE A 128 2.48 26.23 4.72
C PHE A 128 2.08 25.79 3.31
N GLU A 129 0.78 25.71 3.03
CA GLU A 129 0.27 25.24 1.73
C GLU A 129 0.62 26.20 0.59
N GLU A 130 0.65 27.51 0.83
CA GLU A 130 1.14 28.51 -0.14
C GLU A 130 2.61 28.30 -0.49
N LYS A 131 3.42 27.88 0.48
CA LYS A 131 4.88 27.74 0.32
C LYS A 131 5.32 26.42 -0.30
N TYR A 132 4.66 25.31 0.06
CA TYR A 132 5.09 23.96 -0.35
C TYR A 132 4.09 23.23 -1.25
N GLY A 133 2.91 23.79 -1.47
CA GLY A 133 1.78 23.15 -2.13
C GLY A 133 0.76 22.60 -1.13
N SER A 134 -0.48 22.42 -1.59
CA SER A 134 -1.58 21.96 -0.73
C SER A 134 -1.32 20.59 -0.11
N GLN A 135 -1.84 20.32 1.09
CA GLN A 135 -1.74 19.00 1.70
C GLN A 135 -2.32 17.91 0.77
N LEU A 136 -3.42 18.22 0.06
CA LEU A 136 -4.06 17.29 -0.88
C LEU A 136 -3.11 16.89 -2.02
N GLU A 137 -2.44 17.87 -2.62
CA GLU A 137 -1.49 17.62 -3.70
C GLU A 137 -0.27 16.82 -3.22
N LEU A 138 0.29 17.20 -2.07
CA LEU A 138 1.43 16.49 -1.48
C LEU A 138 1.07 15.03 -1.15
N ILE A 139 -0.11 14.79 -0.58
CA ILE A 139 -0.61 13.44 -0.30
C ILE A 139 -0.86 12.67 -1.59
N PHE A 140 -1.48 13.28 -2.59
CA PHE A 140 -1.76 12.62 -3.86
C PHE A 140 -0.48 12.13 -4.54
N ARG A 141 0.54 13.01 -4.65
CA ARG A 141 1.86 12.64 -5.19
C ARG A 141 2.54 11.55 -4.36
N PHE A 142 2.38 11.60 -3.04
CA PHE A 142 2.99 10.61 -2.16
C PHE A 142 2.31 9.22 -2.25
N ILE A 143 0.98 9.17 -2.33
CA ILE A 143 0.21 7.94 -2.56
C ILE A 143 0.54 7.36 -3.93
N ASP A 144 0.59 8.18 -4.97
CA ASP A 144 0.98 7.76 -6.32
C ASP A 144 2.37 7.09 -6.31
N ARG A 145 3.37 7.72 -5.66
CA ARG A 145 4.69 7.11 -5.47
C ARG A 145 4.59 5.79 -4.72
N ALA A 146 3.82 5.72 -3.62
CA ALA A 146 3.70 4.51 -2.82
C ALA A 146 3.10 3.33 -3.62
N LEU A 147 2.13 3.62 -4.49
CA LEU A 147 1.57 2.65 -5.44
C LEU A 147 2.60 2.25 -6.50
N ALA A 148 3.25 3.24 -7.15
CA ALA A 148 4.20 3.02 -8.24
C ALA A 148 5.41 2.16 -7.82
N ILE A 149 5.86 2.25 -6.57
CA ILE A 149 6.98 1.46 -6.04
C ILE A 149 6.54 0.17 -5.32
N GLY A 150 5.23 -0.16 -5.34
CA GLY A 150 4.70 -1.41 -4.79
C GLY A 150 4.64 -1.49 -3.26
N VAL A 151 4.66 -0.35 -2.56
CA VAL A 151 4.44 -0.31 -1.10
C VAL A 151 2.98 -0.59 -0.76
N LEU A 152 2.07 -0.06 -1.58
CA LEU A 152 0.66 -0.38 -1.59
C LEU A 152 0.40 -1.32 -2.76
N ALA A 153 0.40 -2.62 -2.48
CA ALA A 153 0.20 -3.71 -3.45
C ALA A 153 -0.44 -4.93 -2.80
#